data_AF-A0A839CVU8-F1
#
_entry.id   AF-A0A839CVU8-F1
#
_cell.length_a   1.000
_cell.length_b   1.000
_cell.length_c   1.000
_cell.angle_alpha   90.00
_cell.angle_beta   90.00
_cell.angle_gamma   90.00
#
_symmetry.space_group_name_H-M   'P 1'
#
loop_
_entity.id
_entity.type
_entity.pdbx_description
1 polymer ?
#
loop_
_entity_poly.entity_id
_entity_poly.type
_entity_poly.pdbx_seq_one_letter_code
_entity_poly.pdbx_strand_id
1 'polypeptide(L)'
;IAGNQFYTDYQDPWNATLTKAPAMVCEGGITVDRTVVSAGVATHPFSQKPTTINGPLIINPFRDDTEDYSAVQIAEWNSAEGKTVYLYDFRRQYSVQRPIRFFENTQETFQYYKGVWTPVVKCGSDVVTLNTTVGTYRRSGRLVHATFRIETTSMALTTGGAVVISGLPFTVAALSDGGLTVSPIICSRAGSGIILAQTNPTTKDILLLTNSSPAALSITGGTGLTIYGSVQYVLTE
;
A
#
# COMPACT_ATOMS: atom_id res chain seq x y z
N ILE A 1 18.03 21.90 -40.61
CA ILE A 1 17.52 23.00 -39.77
C ILE A 1 18.59 23.26 -38.72
N ALA A 2 19.06 24.50 -38.59
CA ALA A 2 19.99 24.91 -37.54
C ALA A 2 19.32 24.76 -36.15
N GLY A 3 20.08 24.27 -35.16
CA GLY A 3 19.63 24.02 -33.79
C GLY A 3 19.92 22.59 -33.33
N ASN A 4 20.50 22.45 -32.13
CA ASN A 4 20.72 21.15 -31.47
C ASN A 4 19.37 20.47 -31.16
N GLN A 5 19.39 19.22 -30.66
CA GLN A 5 18.19 18.41 -30.34
C GLN A 5 17.18 19.08 -29.37
N PHE A 6 17.50 20.25 -28.81
CA PHE A 6 16.64 21.06 -27.95
C PHE A 6 16.35 22.46 -28.51
N TYR A 7 16.61 22.72 -29.80
CA TYR A 7 16.32 23.98 -30.51
C TYR A 7 16.81 25.26 -29.81
N THR A 8 17.86 25.17 -29.00
CA THR A 8 18.44 26.32 -28.30
C THR A 8 19.84 26.58 -28.83
N ASP A 9 19.95 27.61 -29.67
CA ASP A 9 21.23 28.06 -30.24
C ASP A 9 21.90 29.00 -29.23
N TYR A 10 22.78 28.46 -28.39
CA TYR A 10 23.55 29.23 -27.42
C TYR A 10 24.85 29.69 -28.08
N GLN A 11 24.88 30.95 -28.52
CA GLN A 11 26.08 31.66 -28.98
C GLN A 11 26.37 32.79 -27.99
N ASP A 12 27.59 32.85 -27.44
CA ASP A 12 28.05 34.00 -26.67
C ASP A 12 28.26 35.18 -27.64
N PRO A 13 27.52 36.30 -27.50
CA PRO A 13 27.60 37.43 -28.42
C PRO A 13 28.94 38.18 -28.40
N TRP A 14 29.81 37.94 -27.39
CA TRP A 14 31.14 38.52 -27.30
C TRP A 14 32.28 37.54 -27.62
N ASN A 15 32.01 36.24 -27.71
CA ASN A 15 32.97 35.26 -28.19
C ASN A 15 32.30 34.09 -28.93
N ALA A 16 32.11 34.27 -30.24
CA ALA A 16 31.48 33.31 -31.15
C ALA A 16 32.19 31.95 -31.28
N THR A 17 33.36 31.76 -30.66
CA THR A 17 34.06 30.46 -30.66
C THR A 17 33.51 29.48 -29.64
N LEU A 18 32.68 29.93 -28.69
CA LEU A 18 32.14 29.09 -27.63
C LEU A 18 30.69 28.66 -27.94
N THR A 19 30.52 27.41 -28.37
CA THR A 19 29.27 26.88 -28.96
C THR A 19 28.60 25.77 -28.13
N LYS A 20 29.03 25.57 -26.86
CA LYS A 20 28.52 24.51 -25.97
C LYS A 20 28.32 25.05 -24.56
N ALA A 21 27.23 24.65 -23.89
CA ALA A 21 26.95 25.07 -22.52
C ALA A 21 27.96 24.52 -21.50
N PRO A 22 28.31 25.28 -20.44
CA PRO A 22 27.99 26.68 -20.19
C PRO A 22 29.16 27.59 -20.64
N ALA A 23 29.15 27.97 -21.91
CA ALA A 23 29.97 29.05 -22.43
C ALA A 23 29.31 30.40 -22.13
N MET A 24 29.53 30.94 -20.93
CA MET A 24 29.28 32.36 -20.68
C MET A 24 30.41 32.87 -19.78
N VAL A 25 31.33 33.65 -20.35
CA VAL A 25 32.32 34.37 -19.57
C VAL A 25 31.62 35.58 -18.93
N CYS A 26 31.84 35.75 -17.63
CA CYS A 26 31.09 36.66 -16.78
C CYS A 26 31.33 38.14 -17.15
N GLU A 27 30.32 38.81 -17.72
CA GLU A 27 30.12 40.26 -17.50
C GLU A 27 28.64 40.51 -17.20
N GLY A 28 28.34 40.65 -15.91
CA GLY A 28 27.15 41.35 -15.40
C GLY A 28 25.78 40.71 -15.64
N GLY A 29 25.23 40.10 -14.59
CA GLY A 29 23.78 40.10 -14.36
C GLY A 29 23.07 38.74 -14.44
N ILE A 30 23.22 37.93 -13.39
CA ILE A 30 22.13 37.06 -12.95
C ILE A 30 21.85 37.36 -11.48
N THR A 31 20.58 37.70 -11.21
CA THR A 31 20.05 38.06 -9.90
C THR A 31 20.16 36.90 -8.93
N VAL A 32 20.83 37.16 -7.82
CA VAL A 32 20.99 36.22 -6.69
C VAL A 32 19.97 36.59 -5.61
N ASP A 33 19.07 35.68 -5.27
CA ASP A 33 18.03 35.94 -4.24
C ASP A 33 18.52 35.74 -2.79
N ARG A 34 19.71 35.13 -2.60
CA ARG A 34 20.52 35.26 -1.37
C ARG A 34 21.93 34.68 -1.54
N THR A 35 22.94 35.54 -1.60
CA THR A 35 24.32 35.19 -1.29
C THR A 35 24.51 35.39 0.21
N VAL A 36 24.98 34.37 0.94
CA VAL A 36 25.49 34.59 2.29
C VAL A 36 26.81 35.34 2.12
N VAL A 37 26.76 36.67 2.21
CA VAL A 37 27.95 37.50 2.27
C VAL A 37 28.56 37.32 3.66
N SER A 38 29.54 36.43 3.75
CA SER A 38 30.56 36.54 4.79
C SER A 38 31.90 36.80 4.09
N ALA A 39 32.41 38.01 4.28
CA ALA A 39 33.79 38.41 3.96
C ALA A 39 34.26 38.42 2.48
N GLY A 40 33.39 38.72 1.52
CA GLY A 40 33.85 39.22 0.19
C GLY A 40 34.59 38.21 -0.71
N VAL A 41 34.45 36.90 -0.48
CA VAL A 41 34.98 35.86 -1.37
C VAL A 41 33.85 35.26 -2.20
N ALA A 42 33.99 35.29 -3.53
CA ALA A 42 33.04 34.63 -4.43
C ALA A 42 33.18 33.10 -4.31
N THR A 43 32.18 32.45 -3.73
CA THR A 43 32.07 30.99 -3.75
C THR A 43 31.20 30.54 -4.92
N HIS A 44 31.43 29.33 -5.41
CA HIS A 44 30.58 28.68 -6.40
C HIS A 44 29.10 28.70 -5.96
N PRO A 45 28.13 28.86 -6.88
CA PRO A 45 26.72 28.66 -6.57
C PRO A 45 26.53 27.19 -6.18
N PHE A 46 26.41 26.93 -4.89
CA PHE A 46 26.02 25.62 -4.40
C PHE A 46 24.49 25.54 -4.37
N SER A 47 23.92 24.53 -5.04
CA SER A 47 22.49 24.23 -4.96
C SER A 47 22.19 23.63 -3.59
N GLN A 48 21.88 24.49 -2.63
CA GLN A 48 21.50 24.09 -1.29
C GLN A 48 20.02 23.63 -1.25
N LYS A 49 19.75 22.54 -0.52
CA LYS A 49 18.40 22.14 -0.10
C LYS A 49 17.73 23.34 0.58
N PRO A 50 16.59 23.88 0.08
CA PRO A 50 15.92 24.98 0.73
C PRO A 50 15.49 24.55 2.14
N THR A 51 15.85 25.32 3.16
CA THR A 51 15.38 25.09 4.55
C THR A 51 13.90 25.47 4.73
N THR A 52 13.31 26.15 3.76
CA THR A 52 11.89 26.52 3.71
C THR A 52 11.43 26.49 2.26
N ILE A 53 10.43 25.65 1.99
CA ILE A 53 9.94 25.33 0.65
C ILE A 53 8.60 26.05 0.47
N ASN A 54 8.53 26.98 -0.49
CA ASN A 54 7.33 27.77 -0.81
C ASN A 54 6.47 27.16 -1.94
N GLY A 55 6.77 25.93 -2.39
CA GLY A 55 6.05 25.26 -3.47
C GLY A 55 5.79 23.78 -3.16
N PRO A 56 4.67 23.21 -3.62
CA PRO A 56 4.30 21.85 -3.22
C PRO A 56 5.20 20.78 -3.85
N LEU A 57 5.90 21.05 -4.95
CA LEU A 57 6.75 20.09 -5.65
C LEU A 57 8.23 20.29 -5.31
N ILE A 58 8.88 19.22 -4.87
CA ILE A 58 10.31 19.17 -4.59
C ILE A 58 10.90 18.04 -5.44
N ILE A 59 11.78 18.41 -6.36
CA ILE A 59 12.57 17.45 -7.14
C ILE A 59 13.90 17.32 -6.41
N ASN A 60 14.31 16.10 -6.07
CA ASN A 60 15.58 15.85 -5.39
C ASN A 60 16.63 15.46 -6.44
N PRO A 61 17.48 16.38 -6.91
CA PRO A 61 18.50 16.06 -7.91
C PRO A 61 19.65 15.21 -7.33
N PHE A 62 19.76 15.15 -6.00
CA PHE A 62 20.79 14.40 -5.29
C PHE A 62 20.18 13.25 -4.52
N ARG A 63 20.84 12.09 -4.58
CA ARG A 63 20.48 10.90 -3.80
C ARG A 63 21.00 11.07 -2.37
N ASP A 64 20.13 10.87 -1.39
CA ASP A 64 20.47 10.79 0.02
C ASP A 64 21.04 9.40 0.41
N ASP A 65 20.70 8.37 -0.36
CA ASP A 65 21.14 6.98 -0.18
C ASP A 65 21.39 6.30 -1.56
N THR A 66 22.22 5.26 -1.60
CA THR A 66 22.50 4.49 -2.83
C THR A 66 21.44 3.43 -3.18
N GLU A 67 20.78 2.85 -2.18
CA GLU A 67 19.83 1.75 -2.27
C GLU A 67 18.36 2.21 -2.35
N ASP A 68 17.95 3.19 -1.54
CA ASP A 68 16.60 3.77 -1.57
C ASP A 68 16.62 5.27 -1.31
N TYR A 69 16.37 6.06 -2.35
CA TYR A 69 16.38 7.52 -2.30
C TYR A 69 15.07 8.10 -2.83
N SER A 70 14.67 9.27 -2.33
CA SER A 70 13.53 10.02 -2.86
C SER A 70 13.92 10.73 -4.15
N ALA A 71 13.22 10.42 -5.24
CA ALA A 71 13.45 11.02 -6.56
C ALA A 71 12.62 12.30 -6.74
N VAL A 72 11.34 12.23 -6.34
CA VAL A 72 10.38 13.34 -6.45
C VAL A 72 9.45 13.27 -5.27
N GLN A 73 9.17 14.40 -4.64
CA GLN A 73 8.22 14.49 -3.54
C GLN A 73 7.32 15.71 -3.74
N ILE A 74 6.05 15.57 -3.38
CA ILE A 74 5.08 16.65 -3.29
C ILE A 74 4.68 16.76 -1.83
N ALA A 75 4.93 17.90 -1.19
CA ALA A 75 4.70 18.10 0.24
C ALA A 75 4.20 19.51 0.54
N GLU A 76 3.42 19.64 1.60
CA GLU A 76 2.90 20.92 2.11
C GLU A 76 3.42 21.19 3.52
N TRP A 77 3.70 22.45 3.85
CA TRP A 77 3.99 22.83 5.22
C TRP A 77 2.70 22.99 6.00
N ASN A 78 2.46 22.14 7.00
CA ASN A 78 1.35 22.29 7.92
C ASN A 78 1.76 23.24 9.04
N SER A 79 1.36 24.50 8.91
CA SER A 79 1.69 25.57 9.88
C SER A 79 1.03 25.37 11.24
N ALA A 80 -0.10 24.65 11.32
CA ALA A 80 -0.78 24.36 12.57
C ALA A 80 -0.05 23.29 13.40
N GLU A 81 0.56 22.31 12.73
CA GLU A 81 1.29 21.21 13.38
C GLU A 81 2.82 21.40 13.37
N GLY A 82 3.32 22.48 12.76
CA GLY A 82 4.74 22.81 12.70
C GLY A 82 5.59 21.77 11.98
N LYS A 83 5.02 21.06 10.98
CA LYS A 83 5.70 19.97 10.28
C LYS A 83 5.33 19.89 8.80
N THR A 84 6.23 19.29 8.01
CA THR A 84 5.98 18.97 6.60
C THR A 84 5.09 17.74 6.47
N VAL A 85 4.04 17.85 5.67
CA VAL A 85 3.10 16.75 5.35
C VAL A 85 3.34 16.33 3.90
N TYR A 86 3.69 15.06 3.69
CA TYR A 86 3.92 14.50 2.36
C TYR A 86 2.58 14.12 1.70
N LEU A 87 2.32 14.65 0.51
CA LEU A 87 1.18 14.28 -0.34
C LEU A 87 1.52 13.09 -1.23
N TYR A 88 2.69 13.16 -1.86
CA TYR A 88 3.28 12.11 -2.69
C TYR A 88 4.79 12.04 -2.45
N ASP A 89 5.36 10.87 -2.25
CA ASP A 89 6.82 10.65 -2.20
C ASP A 89 7.15 9.46 -3.10
N PHE A 90 7.87 9.72 -4.18
CA PHE A 90 8.33 8.72 -5.13
C PHE A 90 9.77 8.36 -4.79
N ARG A 91 9.92 7.19 -4.18
CA ARG A 91 11.23 6.60 -3.90
C ARG A 91 11.59 5.56 -4.94
N ARG A 92 12.86 5.15 -4.93
CA ARG A 92 13.36 4.14 -5.85
C ARG A 92 12.61 2.81 -5.69
N GLN A 93 12.36 2.37 -4.47
CA GLN A 93 11.78 1.05 -4.21
C GLN A 93 10.25 1.06 -4.04
N TYR A 94 9.68 2.19 -3.61
CA TYR A 94 8.24 2.32 -3.35
C TYR A 94 7.77 3.75 -3.57
N SER A 95 6.45 3.94 -3.54
CA SER A 95 5.87 5.28 -3.47
C SER A 95 4.90 5.38 -2.30
N VAL A 96 4.92 6.52 -1.62
CA VAL A 96 3.92 6.91 -0.63
C VAL A 96 2.97 7.87 -1.31
N GLN A 97 1.69 7.56 -1.30
CA GLN A 97 0.66 8.39 -1.92
C GLN A 97 -0.49 8.53 -0.92
N ARG A 98 -1.04 9.73 -0.78
CA ARG A 98 -2.32 9.86 -0.06
C ARG A 98 -3.40 9.04 -0.79
N PRO A 99 -4.36 8.46 -0.06
CA PRO A 99 -5.49 7.77 -0.70
C PRO A 99 -6.16 8.68 -1.72
N ILE A 100 -6.24 8.23 -2.98
CA ILE A 100 -6.91 8.98 -4.04
C ILE A 100 -8.42 8.94 -3.76
N ARG A 101 -9.00 10.10 -3.45
CA ARG A 101 -10.45 10.28 -3.30
C ARG A 101 -11.03 10.67 -4.66
N PHE A 102 -11.87 9.82 -5.23
CA PHE A 102 -12.49 10.08 -6.54
C PHE A 102 -13.86 10.77 -6.48
N PHE A 103 -14.45 10.97 -5.30
CA PHE A 103 -15.82 11.50 -5.17
C PHE A 103 -15.95 12.49 -4.00
N GLU A 104 -16.68 13.59 -4.24
CA GLU A 104 -17.27 14.46 -3.22
C GLU A 104 -18.80 14.51 -3.39
N ASN A 105 -19.51 14.85 -2.30
CA ASN A 105 -20.97 14.79 -2.06
C ASN A 105 -21.49 13.42 -1.61
N THR A 106 -21.49 13.20 -0.28
CA THR A 106 -22.26 12.14 0.43
C THR A 106 -21.94 10.68 0.08
N GLN A 107 -20.92 10.41 -0.73
CA GLN A 107 -20.47 9.05 -1.02
C GLN A 107 -19.19 8.71 -0.26
N GLU A 108 -19.03 7.43 0.11
CA GLU A 108 -17.86 6.96 0.85
C GLU A 108 -16.55 7.25 0.10
N THR A 109 -15.55 7.76 0.83
CA THR A 109 -14.21 7.96 0.28
C THR A 109 -13.62 6.62 -0.15
N PHE A 110 -13.22 6.47 -1.41
CA PHE A 110 -12.45 5.31 -1.84
C PHE A 110 -11.15 5.22 -1.04
N GLN A 111 -10.93 4.08 -0.38
CA GLN A 111 -9.74 3.80 0.42
C GLN A 111 -9.02 2.57 -0.13
N TYR A 112 -7.74 2.71 -0.46
CA TYR A 112 -6.88 1.58 -0.77
C TYR A 112 -5.95 1.28 0.40
N TYR A 113 -5.93 0.04 0.87
CA TYR A 113 -5.03 -0.40 1.93
C TYR A 113 -4.57 -1.83 1.67
N LYS A 114 -3.29 -2.11 1.92
CA LYS A 114 -2.72 -3.46 1.92
C LYS A 114 -2.12 -3.75 3.28
N GLY A 115 -2.38 -4.93 3.81
CA GLY A 115 -1.79 -5.33 5.08
C GLY A 115 -1.74 -6.83 5.27
N VAL A 116 -1.29 -7.19 6.46
CA VAL A 116 -1.24 -8.57 6.96
C VAL A 116 -2.22 -8.73 8.11
N TRP A 117 -2.74 -9.93 8.29
CA TRP A 117 -3.58 -10.30 9.41
C TRP A 117 -3.24 -11.71 9.87
N THR A 118 -3.66 -12.06 11.09
CA THR A 118 -3.37 -13.37 11.67
C THR A 118 -4.68 -14.16 11.81
N PRO A 119 -4.96 -15.12 10.91
CA PRO A 119 -6.12 -15.98 11.02
C PRO A 119 -6.14 -16.83 12.28
N VAL A 120 -7.34 -17.01 12.84
CA VAL A 120 -7.61 -17.92 13.97
C VAL A 120 -8.64 -18.95 13.51
N VAL A 121 -8.33 -20.24 13.62
CA VAL A 121 -9.28 -21.30 13.28
C VAL A 121 -9.97 -21.81 14.54
N LYS A 122 -11.29 -21.93 14.45
CA LYS A 122 -12.16 -22.53 15.47
C LYS A 122 -12.87 -23.74 14.87
N CYS A 123 -13.02 -24.78 15.66
CA CYS A 123 -13.85 -25.94 15.32
C CYS A 123 -14.88 -26.12 16.43
N GLY A 124 -16.12 -25.70 16.18
CA GLY A 124 -17.11 -25.54 17.25
C GLY A 124 -16.67 -24.44 18.23
N SER A 125 -16.61 -24.75 19.53
CA SER A 125 -16.11 -23.84 20.57
C SER A 125 -14.59 -23.85 20.73
N ASP A 126 -13.91 -24.87 20.22
CA ASP A 126 -12.47 -25.08 20.42
C ASP A 126 -11.65 -24.21 19.46
N VAL A 127 -10.64 -23.52 19.99
CA VAL A 127 -9.64 -22.79 19.18
C VAL A 127 -8.50 -23.74 18.83
N VAL A 128 -8.20 -23.87 17.54
CA VAL A 128 -7.14 -24.75 17.04
C VAL A 128 -5.78 -24.10 17.29
N THR A 129 -4.84 -24.84 17.86
CA THR A 129 -3.43 -24.41 17.92
C THR A 129 -2.78 -24.60 16.54
N LEU A 130 -2.28 -23.50 15.97
CA LEU A 130 -1.74 -23.46 14.60
C LEU A 130 -0.22 -23.35 14.61
N ASN A 131 0.45 -24.07 13.70
CA ASN A 131 1.90 -23.96 13.51
C ASN A 131 2.24 -22.79 12.57
N THR A 132 1.48 -22.64 11.49
CA THR A 132 1.61 -21.56 10.53
C THR A 132 0.27 -20.88 10.36
N THR A 133 0.25 -19.56 10.54
CA THR A 133 -0.93 -18.73 10.26
C THR A 133 -0.49 -17.42 9.61
N VAL A 134 -0.80 -17.26 8.32
CA VAL A 134 -0.46 -16.06 7.56
C VAL A 134 -1.67 -15.63 6.77
N GLY A 135 -2.12 -14.40 7.01
CA GLY A 135 -3.17 -13.72 6.25
C GLY A 135 -2.62 -12.46 5.62
N THR A 136 -3.01 -12.19 4.37
CA THR A 136 -2.77 -10.90 3.70
C THR A 136 -4.08 -10.38 3.15
N TYR A 137 -4.23 -9.07 3.03
CA TYR A 137 -5.43 -8.48 2.46
C TYR A 137 -5.14 -7.22 1.66
N ARG A 138 -6.05 -6.94 0.74
CA ARG A 138 -6.13 -5.69 -0.02
C ARG A 138 -7.56 -5.17 0.07
N ARG A 139 -7.72 -3.95 0.58
CA ARG A 139 -8.96 -3.20 0.59
C ARG A 139 -8.94 -2.23 -0.60
N SER A 140 -10.03 -2.22 -1.35
CA SER A 140 -10.31 -1.28 -2.44
C SER A 140 -11.70 -0.71 -2.23
N GLY A 141 -11.81 0.48 -1.64
CA GLY A 141 -13.08 1.04 -1.20
C GLY A 141 -13.70 0.18 -0.10
N ARG A 142 -14.92 -0.33 -0.34
CA ARG A 142 -15.62 -1.26 0.57
C ARG A 142 -15.31 -2.73 0.29
N LEU A 143 -14.68 -3.05 -0.83
CA LEU A 143 -14.34 -4.43 -1.17
C LEU A 143 -13.01 -4.81 -0.53
N VAL A 144 -12.99 -5.93 0.20
CA VAL A 144 -11.78 -6.50 0.78
C VAL A 144 -11.55 -7.87 0.19
N HIS A 145 -10.36 -8.07 -0.37
CA HIS A 145 -9.87 -9.38 -0.77
C HIS A 145 -8.83 -9.84 0.25
N ALA A 146 -9.17 -10.90 0.99
CA ALA A 146 -8.28 -11.53 1.97
C ALA A 146 -7.82 -12.90 1.44
N THR A 147 -6.54 -13.19 1.59
CA THR A 147 -5.93 -14.48 1.28
C THR A 147 -5.25 -15.02 2.53
N PHE A 148 -5.30 -16.33 2.75
CA PHE A 148 -4.72 -16.94 3.94
C PHE A 148 -4.14 -18.32 3.64
N ARG A 149 -3.15 -18.68 4.45
CA ARG A 149 -2.57 -20.03 4.55
C ARG A 149 -2.45 -20.39 6.02
N ILE A 150 -3.04 -21.53 6.37
CA ILE A 150 -3.10 -22.05 7.73
C ILE A 150 -2.64 -23.51 7.72
N GLU A 151 -1.74 -23.86 8.63
CA GLU A 151 -1.26 -25.23 8.82
C GLU A 151 -1.17 -25.57 10.31
N THR A 152 -1.57 -26.79 10.63
CA THR A 152 -1.29 -27.42 11.91
C THR A 152 -0.93 -28.89 11.70
N THR A 153 -0.01 -29.43 12.50
CA THR A 153 0.41 -30.84 12.44
C THR A 153 -0.49 -31.77 13.25
N SER A 154 -1.24 -31.23 14.21
CA SER A 154 -2.14 -31.99 15.08
C SER A 154 -3.27 -31.12 15.63
N MET A 155 -4.46 -31.69 15.73
CA MET A 155 -5.63 -31.00 16.28
C MET A 155 -6.13 -31.73 17.54
N ALA A 156 -5.80 -31.18 18.71
CA ALA A 156 -6.41 -31.60 19.96
C ALA A 156 -7.72 -30.83 20.17
N LEU A 157 -8.82 -31.37 19.64
CA LEU A 157 -10.16 -30.81 19.82
C LEU A 157 -10.92 -31.63 20.87
N THR A 158 -11.60 -30.96 21.78
CA THR A 158 -12.36 -31.59 22.87
C THR A 158 -13.71 -32.09 22.36
N THR A 159 -14.36 -31.30 21.50
CA THR A 159 -15.68 -31.63 20.92
C THR A 159 -15.65 -31.62 19.40
N GLY A 160 -14.86 -30.72 18.80
CA GLY A 160 -14.90 -30.47 17.37
C GLY A 160 -16.20 -29.77 16.92
N GLY A 161 -16.35 -29.57 15.63
CA GLY A 161 -17.53 -28.92 15.06
C GLY A 161 -17.25 -28.14 13.79
N ALA A 162 -18.18 -27.25 13.45
CA ALA A 162 -18.09 -26.39 12.27
C ALA A 162 -16.77 -25.60 12.25
N VAL A 163 -16.10 -25.60 11.10
CA VAL A 163 -14.84 -24.89 10.90
C VAL A 163 -15.13 -23.43 10.58
N VAL A 164 -14.67 -22.56 11.47
CA VAL A 164 -14.77 -21.12 11.35
C VAL A 164 -13.37 -20.50 11.36
N ILE A 165 -13.06 -19.70 10.35
CA ILE A 165 -11.84 -18.89 10.32
C ILE A 165 -12.23 -17.48 10.77
N SER A 166 -11.70 -17.07 11.91
CA SER A 166 -11.99 -15.79 12.56
C SER A 166 -10.79 -14.85 12.51
N GLY A 167 -11.04 -13.57 12.80
CA GLY A 167 -10.01 -12.55 12.88
C GLY A 167 -9.82 -11.75 11.59
N LEU A 168 -10.80 -11.77 10.67
CA LEU A 168 -10.77 -10.92 9.48
C LEU A 168 -10.41 -9.47 9.83
N PRO A 169 -9.63 -8.77 8.99
CA PRO A 169 -9.14 -7.42 9.29
C PRO A 169 -10.26 -6.44 9.64
N PHE A 170 -11.40 -6.56 8.94
CA PHE A 170 -12.56 -5.69 9.06
C PHE A 170 -13.84 -6.50 9.19
N THR A 171 -14.85 -5.90 9.82
CA THR A 171 -16.19 -6.48 9.98
C THR A 171 -16.91 -6.57 8.65
N VAL A 172 -17.58 -7.69 8.42
CA VAL A 172 -18.35 -7.99 7.20
C VAL A 172 -19.68 -7.23 7.22
N ALA A 173 -20.05 -6.61 6.09
CA ALA A 173 -21.32 -5.92 5.94
C ALA A 173 -22.52 -6.87 6.09
N ALA A 174 -23.61 -6.34 6.63
CA ALA A 174 -24.90 -7.02 6.63
C ALA A 174 -25.59 -6.89 5.26
N LEU A 175 -25.05 -7.59 4.27
CA LEU A 175 -25.72 -7.74 2.97
C LEU A 175 -26.77 -8.85 3.06
N SER A 176 -27.94 -8.63 2.47
CA SER A 176 -29.05 -9.59 2.43
C SER A 176 -28.67 -10.94 1.81
N ASP A 177 -27.70 -10.94 0.91
CA ASP A 177 -27.21 -12.15 0.23
C ASP A 177 -25.96 -12.76 0.90
N GLY A 178 -25.54 -12.21 2.04
CA GLY A 178 -24.21 -12.44 2.60
C GLY A 178 -23.12 -11.90 1.68
N GLY A 179 -21.97 -11.54 2.22
CA GLY A 179 -20.81 -11.22 1.38
C GLY A 179 -20.39 -12.46 0.59
N LEU A 180 -20.91 -12.63 -0.62
CA LEU A 180 -20.47 -13.66 -1.56
C LEU A 180 -19.19 -13.18 -2.26
N THR A 181 -18.15 -14.02 -2.31
CA THR A 181 -17.65 -14.58 -3.59
C THR A 181 -16.60 -15.67 -3.38
N VAL A 182 -16.76 -16.67 -4.25
CA VAL A 182 -16.07 -17.93 -4.52
C VAL A 182 -14.59 -17.74 -4.88
N SER A 183 -13.70 -18.21 -4.02
CA SER A 183 -12.41 -18.74 -4.45
C SER A 183 -12.28 -20.14 -3.87
N PRO A 184 -11.74 -21.13 -4.61
CA PRO A 184 -11.64 -22.49 -4.11
C PRO A 184 -10.79 -22.48 -2.85
N ILE A 185 -11.43 -22.78 -1.71
CA ILE A 185 -10.71 -23.13 -0.50
C ILE A 185 -10.32 -24.59 -0.66
N ILE A 186 -9.06 -24.87 -0.46
CA ILE A 186 -8.61 -26.25 -0.31
C ILE A 186 -8.39 -26.47 1.17
N CYS A 187 -9.06 -27.49 1.69
CA CYS A 187 -8.89 -27.98 3.04
C CYS A 187 -8.45 -29.44 2.96
N SER A 188 -7.34 -29.79 3.60
CA SER A 188 -6.80 -31.17 3.57
C SER A 188 -7.78 -32.21 4.11
N ARG A 189 -8.75 -31.79 4.92
CA ARG A 189 -9.78 -32.65 5.53
C ARG A 189 -11.15 -32.59 4.82
N ALA A 190 -11.22 -31.95 3.65
CA ALA A 190 -12.43 -31.91 2.82
C ALA A 190 -12.72 -33.20 2.03
N GLY A 191 -11.74 -34.12 1.94
CA GLY A 191 -11.83 -35.28 1.05
C GLY A 191 -11.97 -34.85 -0.41
N SER A 192 -12.93 -35.44 -1.14
CA SER A 192 -13.28 -35.05 -2.51
C SER A 192 -14.35 -33.95 -2.59
N GLY A 193 -14.75 -33.37 -1.45
CA GLY A 193 -15.79 -32.36 -1.38
C GLY A 193 -15.30 -30.98 -1.84
N ILE A 194 -16.19 -30.23 -2.50
CA ILE A 194 -15.96 -28.81 -2.78
C ILE A 194 -16.19 -28.03 -1.49
N ILE A 195 -15.22 -27.19 -1.11
CA ILE A 195 -15.37 -26.30 0.02
C ILE A 195 -15.73 -24.90 -0.46
N LEU A 196 -16.80 -24.36 0.13
CA LEU A 196 -17.24 -23.00 -0.07
C LEU A 196 -16.90 -22.17 1.17
N ALA A 197 -16.51 -20.91 0.95
CA ALA A 197 -16.27 -19.95 2.00
C ALA A 197 -17.46 -18.98 2.06
N GLN A 198 -18.07 -18.85 3.23
CA GLN A 198 -19.12 -17.87 3.47
C GLN A 198 -18.67 -16.91 4.55
N THR A 199 -18.68 -15.60 4.28
CA THR A 199 -18.48 -14.62 5.36
C THR A 199 -19.78 -14.38 6.10
N ASN A 200 -19.72 -14.38 7.43
CA ASN A 200 -20.88 -14.13 8.27
C ASN A 200 -21.11 -12.62 8.44
N PRO A 201 -22.29 -12.08 8.07
CA PRO A 201 -22.69 -10.69 8.33
C PRO A 201 -22.36 -10.23 9.74
N THR A 202 -21.93 -8.96 9.88
CA THR A 202 -21.63 -8.28 11.16
C THR A 202 -20.53 -8.91 12.02
N THR A 203 -19.86 -9.95 11.52
CA THR A 203 -18.74 -10.62 12.21
C THR A 203 -17.41 -10.39 11.48
N LYS A 204 -16.34 -11.01 12.01
CA LYS A 204 -15.02 -11.11 11.38
C LYS A 204 -14.69 -12.56 11.01
N ASP A 205 -15.74 -13.32 10.68
CA ASP A 205 -15.68 -14.77 10.58
C ASP A 205 -16.03 -15.26 9.16
N ILE A 206 -15.35 -16.34 8.76
CA ILE A 206 -15.57 -17.13 7.56
C ILE A 206 -16.01 -18.52 8.01
N LEU A 207 -17.21 -18.93 7.60
CA LEU A 207 -17.71 -20.30 7.76
C LEU A 207 -17.33 -21.12 6.51
N LEU A 208 -16.76 -22.31 6.74
CA LEU A 208 -16.53 -23.26 5.66
C LEU A 208 -17.74 -24.18 5.49
N LEU A 209 -18.23 -24.31 4.25
CA LEU A 209 -19.37 -25.14 3.88
C LEU A 209 -18.95 -26.26 2.92
N THR A 210 -19.66 -27.38 2.93
CA THR A 210 -19.42 -28.55 2.05
C THR A 210 -20.34 -28.61 0.83
N ASN A 211 -21.39 -27.79 0.80
CA ASN A 211 -22.34 -27.70 -0.30
C ASN A 211 -23.04 -26.32 -0.30
N SER A 212 -23.87 -26.07 -1.31
CA SER A 212 -24.69 -24.85 -1.45
C SER A 212 -25.96 -24.85 -0.57
N SER A 213 -26.18 -25.87 0.26
CA SER A 213 -27.35 -26.02 1.14
C SER A 213 -26.87 -26.18 2.58
N PRO A 214 -26.76 -25.05 3.30
CA PRO A 214 -25.73 -24.60 4.25
C PRO A 214 -25.11 -25.64 5.21
N ALA A 215 -24.60 -26.75 4.68
CA ALA A 215 -23.94 -27.76 5.51
C ALA A 215 -22.53 -27.28 5.84
N ALA A 216 -22.27 -27.01 7.12
CA ALA A 216 -20.95 -26.63 7.58
C ALA A 216 -19.96 -27.79 7.47
N LEU A 217 -18.73 -27.50 7.06
CA LEU A 217 -17.61 -28.42 7.20
C LEU A 217 -17.35 -28.62 8.69
N SER A 218 -17.56 -29.85 9.17
CA SER A 218 -17.31 -30.21 10.56
C SER A 218 -16.03 -31.03 10.68
N ILE A 219 -15.20 -30.67 11.65
CA ILE A 219 -13.93 -31.33 11.94
C ILE A 219 -13.89 -31.73 13.41
N THR A 220 -13.61 -33.00 13.66
CA THR A 220 -13.26 -33.56 14.99
C THR A 220 -11.74 -33.70 15.12
N GLY A 221 -11.23 -33.88 16.34
CA GLY A 221 -9.78 -33.97 16.60
C GLY A 221 -9.03 -35.01 15.75
N GLY A 222 -7.70 -34.95 15.74
CA GLY A 222 -6.87 -35.91 15.03
C GLY A 222 -5.65 -35.29 14.35
N THR A 223 -5.32 -35.81 13.16
CA THR A 223 -4.16 -35.39 12.37
C THR A 223 -4.23 -33.93 11.94
N GLY A 224 -3.12 -33.42 11.41
CA GLY A 224 -2.98 -32.05 10.95
C GLY A 224 -4.06 -31.56 9.98
N LEU A 225 -4.20 -30.24 9.93
CA LEU A 225 -5.14 -29.51 9.09
C LEU A 225 -4.37 -28.47 8.30
N THR A 226 -4.68 -28.42 7.01
CA THR A 226 -4.14 -27.43 6.10
C THR A 226 -5.29 -26.76 5.38
N ILE A 227 -5.33 -25.42 5.44
CA ILE A 227 -6.33 -24.61 4.75
C ILE A 227 -5.62 -23.49 4.00
N TYR A 228 -5.89 -23.39 2.71
CA TYR A 228 -5.45 -22.27 1.89
C TYR A 228 -6.59 -21.82 0.99
N GLY A 229 -6.70 -20.51 0.81
CA GLY A 229 -7.71 -19.92 -0.03
C GLY A 229 -7.78 -18.42 0.10
N SER A 230 -8.80 -17.85 -0.52
CA SER A 230 -9.11 -16.44 -0.45
C SER A 230 -10.61 -16.21 -0.38
N VAL A 231 -10.97 -15.04 0.13
CA VAL A 231 -12.34 -14.59 0.30
C VAL A 231 -12.44 -13.13 -0.09
N GLN A 232 -13.55 -12.78 -0.73
CA GLN A 232 -13.91 -11.40 -1.02
C GLN A 232 -15.18 -11.04 -0.27
N TYR A 233 -15.17 -9.88 0.39
CA TYR A 233 -16.31 -9.42 1.17
C TYR A 233 -16.39 -7.89 1.19
N VAL A 234 -17.56 -7.38 1.56
CA VAL A 234 -17.86 -5.94 1.58
C VAL A 234 -17.92 -5.45 3.04
N LEU A 235 -17.49 -4.21 3.28
CA LEU A 235 -17.53 -3.56 4.60
C LEU A 235 -18.83 -2.79 4.84
N THR A 236 -19.26 -2.77 6.10
CA THR A 236 -20.30 -1.86 6.60
C THR A 236 -19.81 -0.41 6.51
N GLU A 237 -20.76 0.52 6.31
CA GLU A 237 -20.50 1.98 6.27
C GLU A 237 -19.86 2.50 7.57
#